data_AF-A0A1G7HSC8-F1
#
_entry.id   AF-A0A1G7HSC8-F1
#
_cell.length_a   1.000
_cell.length_b   1.000
_cell.length_c   1.000
_cell.angle_alpha   90.00
_cell.angle_beta   90.00
_cell.angle_gamma   90.00
#
_symmetry.space_group_name_H-M   'P 1'
#
loop_
_entity.id
_entity.type
_entity.pdbx_description
1 polymer ?
#
loop_
_entity_poly.entity_id
_entity_poly.type
_entity_poly.pdbx_seq_one_letter_code
_entity_poly.pdbx_strand_id
1 'polypeptide(L)'
;MKNSIINTPDQHGFILNGTGALYICHLPMFNMKNHMYQVTLEVTISPEAKAAYLKDRQTNPGNYYVLGNLQTDLFTIPDVMLGKTQNFQADIFRGMPADPNKDKPLIHNVTTTITRIVYARHFDYTIPYPDDMTYIIFGNEKEAFIDHYLTEEDDFLHIMSLYKVPDWLPIDQLAISANVGFIGLPSTPMPENPPLATGSYKVTFQGQGQVYELQVGDEIFFDTEIVNMPAEQTAMKGFYVY
;
A
#
# COMPACT_ATOMS: atom_id res chain seq x y z
N MET A 1 14.40 -9.47 -31.52
CA MET A 1 13.91 -8.14 -31.12
C MET A 1 14.41 -7.86 -29.72
N LYS A 2 14.98 -6.69 -29.43
CA LYS A 2 15.32 -6.29 -28.05
C LYS A 2 14.03 -5.83 -27.38
N ASN A 3 13.62 -6.49 -26.30
CA ASN A 3 12.45 -6.08 -25.53
C ASN A 3 12.80 -4.81 -24.74
N SER A 4 12.06 -3.71 -24.96
CA SER A 4 12.28 -2.44 -24.25
C SER A 4 11.59 -2.39 -22.88
N ILE A 5 10.65 -3.30 -22.63
CA ILE A 5 9.95 -3.47 -21.35
C ILE A 5 10.66 -4.59 -20.60
N ILE A 6 11.42 -4.22 -19.57
CA ILE A 6 12.24 -5.14 -18.77
C ILE A 6 11.81 -4.98 -17.32
N ASN A 7 11.51 -6.11 -16.67
CA ASN A 7 11.35 -6.18 -15.23
C ASN A 7 12.70 -6.60 -14.64
N THR A 8 13.28 -5.79 -13.75
CA THR A 8 14.46 -6.21 -12.98
C THR A 8 14.07 -6.40 -11.51
N PRO A 9 14.56 -7.45 -10.85
CA PRO A 9 14.37 -7.60 -9.41
C PRO A 9 14.91 -6.37 -8.68
N ASP A 10 14.17 -5.92 -7.66
CA ASP A 10 14.52 -4.74 -6.87
C ASP A 10 14.15 -4.94 -5.40
N GLN A 11 14.63 -4.04 -4.55
CA GLN A 11 14.08 -3.87 -3.21
C GLN A 11 12.72 -3.18 -3.36
N HIS A 12 11.77 -3.41 -2.45
CA HIS A 12 10.42 -2.86 -2.46
C HIS A 12 10.01 -2.56 -1.03
N GLY A 13 9.62 -1.31 -0.77
CA GLY A 13 9.04 -0.91 0.49
C GLY A 13 7.52 -1.07 0.49
N PHE A 14 6.96 -1.45 1.62
CA PHE A 14 5.52 -1.55 1.83
C PHE A 14 5.11 -0.97 3.17
N ILE A 15 3.97 -0.28 3.23
CA ILE A 15 3.33 0.09 4.50
C ILE A 15 2.65 -1.16 5.08
N LEU A 16 3.05 -1.55 6.29
CA LEU A 16 2.52 -2.69 7.03
C LEU A 16 1.34 -2.27 7.92
N ASN A 17 0.21 -2.94 7.70
CA ASN A 17 -1.07 -2.65 8.31
C ASN A 17 -1.71 -3.89 8.95
N GLY A 18 -2.71 -3.65 9.80
CA GLY A 18 -3.53 -4.68 10.44
C GLY A 18 -2.96 -5.23 11.74
N THR A 19 -3.84 -5.90 12.49
CA THR A 19 -3.50 -6.52 13.78
C THR A 19 -3.91 -8.00 13.84
N GLY A 20 -5.00 -8.37 13.18
CA GLY A 20 -5.48 -9.74 13.02
C GLY A 20 -4.87 -10.40 11.79
N ALA A 21 -5.28 -9.97 10.60
CA ALA A 21 -4.55 -10.23 9.36
C ALA A 21 -3.52 -9.12 9.14
N LEU A 22 -2.47 -9.40 8.38
CA LEU A 22 -1.49 -8.40 8.00
C LEU A 22 -1.62 -8.10 6.52
N TYR A 23 -1.66 -6.81 6.20
CA TYR A 23 -1.67 -6.33 4.83
C TYR A 23 -0.45 -5.45 4.61
N ILE A 24 0.14 -5.55 3.42
CA ILE A 24 1.22 -4.69 2.99
C ILE A 24 0.82 -3.96 1.70
N CYS A 25 0.86 -2.63 1.75
CA CYS A 25 0.57 -1.75 0.62
C CYS A 25 1.89 -1.24 0.06
N HIS A 26 2.17 -1.52 -1.20
CA HIS A 26 3.42 -1.12 -1.86
C HIS A 26 3.61 0.39 -1.80
N LEU A 27 4.85 0.85 -1.76
CA LEU A 27 5.26 2.24 -1.96
C LEU A 27 5.65 2.45 -3.43
N PRO A 28 4.68 2.62 -4.34
CA PRO A 28 4.96 2.74 -5.76
C PRO A 28 5.57 4.09 -6.11
N MET A 29 6.12 4.16 -7.32
CA MET A 29 6.68 5.38 -7.89
C MET A 29 6.36 5.41 -9.38
N PHE A 30 5.82 6.52 -9.88
CA PHE A 30 5.49 6.65 -11.30
C PHE A 30 6.74 6.61 -12.20
N ASN A 31 7.87 7.13 -11.69
CA ASN A 31 9.06 7.37 -12.49
C ASN A 31 10.16 6.30 -12.35
N MET A 32 9.88 5.19 -11.64
CA MET A 32 10.84 4.09 -11.49
C MET A 32 10.22 2.77 -11.96
N LYS A 33 10.72 2.25 -13.08
CA LYS A 33 10.11 1.11 -13.82
C LYS A 33 9.73 -0.10 -12.95
N ASN A 34 10.55 -0.44 -11.96
CA ASN A 34 10.30 -1.59 -11.08
C ASN A 34 9.19 -1.34 -10.06
N HIS A 35 8.80 -0.07 -9.85
CA HIS A 35 7.81 0.39 -8.87
C HIS A 35 6.52 0.95 -9.50
N MET A 36 6.34 0.81 -10.81
CA MET A 36 5.16 1.30 -11.54
C MET A 36 3.92 0.40 -11.36
N TYR A 37 3.71 -0.09 -10.14
CA TYR A 37 2.65 -1.00 -9.79
C TYR A 37 2.03 -0.60 -8.46
N GLN A 38 0.71 -0.46 -8.42
CA GLN A 38 0.01 -0.37 -7.15
C GLN A 38 -0.40 -1.78 -6.73
N VAL A 39 0.08 -2.20 -5.56
CA VAL A 39 -0.09 -3.56 -5.05
C VAL A 39 -0.44 -3.54 -3.57
N THR A 40 -1.48 -4.28 -3.20
CA THR A 40 -1.77 -4.62 -1.81
C THR A 40 -1.80 -6.14 -1.68
N LEU A 41 -1.07 -6.67 -0.70
CA LEU A 41 -0.97 -8.09 -0.42
C LEU A 41 -1.44 -8.39 0.99
N GLU A 42 -2.05 -9.55 1.19
CA GLU A 42 -2.21 -10.13 2.51
C GLU A 42 -1.04 -11.08 2.78
N VAL A 43 -0.41 -10.92 3.95
CA VAL A 43 0.79 -11.66 4.31
C VAL A 43 0.69 -12.29 5.69
N THR A 44 1.51 -13.30 5.91
CA THR A 44 1.88 -13.77 7.25
C THR A 44 3.36 -13.57 7.45
N ILE A 45 3.74 -13.24 8.68
CA ILE A 45 5.13 -13.22 9.15
C ILE A 45 5.28 -14.22 10.29
N SER A 46 6.53 -14.50 10.71
CA SER A 46 6.76 -15.39 11.84
C SER A 46 5.99 -14.93 13.10
N PRO A 47 5.49 -15.86 13.93
CA PRO A 47 4.74 -15.51 15.14
C PRO A 47 5.50 -14.56 16.07
N GLU A 48 6.81 -14.72 16.17
CA GLU A 48 7.69 -13.88 16.97
C GLU A 48 7.78 -12.45 16.41
N ALA A 49 7.92 -12.31 15.09
CA ALA A 49 7.93 -11.00 14.43
C ALA A 49 6.57 -10.32 14.58
N LYS A 50 5.46 -11.05 14.41
CA LYS A 50 4.11 -10.50 14.61
C LYS A 50 3.92 -10.03 16.05
N ALA A 51 4.32 -10.82 17.04
CA ALA A 51 4.23 -10.43 18.44
C ALA A 51 5.06 -9.17 18.75
N ALA A 52 6.28 -9.07 18.21
CA ALA A 52 7.13 -7.89 18.36
C ALA A 52 6.53 -6.65 17.70
N TYR A 53 6.00 -6.78 16.48
CA TYR A 53 5.32 -5.71 15.76
C TYR A 53 4.08 -5.21 16.53
N LEU A 54 3.22 -6.12 16.99
CA LEU A 54 2.02 -5.75 17.73
C LEU A 54 2.36 -5.09 19.08
N LYS A 55 3.39 -5.59 19.76
CA LYS A 55 3.87 -4.99 21.01
C LYS A 55 4.40 -3.57 20.78
N ASP A 56 5.22 -3.35 19.74
CA ASP A 56 5.74 -2.02 19.44
C ASP A 56 4.62 -1.05 19.05
N ARG A 57 3.65 -1.50 18.25
CA ARG A 57 2.47 -0.69 17.86
C ARG A 57 1.64 -0.26 19.06
N GLN A 58 1.46 -1.14 20.05
CA GLN A 58 0.76 -0.80 21.29
C GLN A 58 1.49 0.26 22.11
N THR A 59 2.83 0.21 22.14
CA THR A 59 3.63 1.19 22.91
C THR A 59 3.92 2.48 22.16
N ASN A 60 3.72 2.51 20.84
CA ASN A 60 4.01 3.66 19.98
C ASN A 60 2.80 3.97 19.05
N PRO A 61 1.62 4.27 19.61
CA PRO A 61 0.42 4.55 18.82
C PRO A 61 0.65 5.73 17.87
N GLY A 62 -0.01 5.72 16.71
CA GLY A 62 0.12 6.75 15.67
C GLY A 62 1.35 6.65 14.79
N ASN A 63 2.24 5.67 15.01
CA ASN A 63 3.33 5.39 14.07
C ASN A 63 2.89 4.43 12.97
N TYR A 64 3.48 4.58 11.79
CA TYR A 64 3.40 3.61 10.70
C TYR A 64 4.63 2.71 10.67
N TYR A 65 4.53 1.61 9.94
CA TYR A 65 5.58 0.61 9.83
C TYR A 65 5.85 0.33 8.36
N VAL A 66 7.14 0.24 8.02
CA VAL A 66 7.59 -0.13 6.68
C VAL A 66 8.14 -1.54 6.75
N LEU A 67 7.65 -2.43 5.89
CA LEU A 67 8.23 -3.73 5.63
C LEU A 67 8.96 -3.63 4.28
N GLY A 68 10.27 -3.88 4.25
CA GLY A 68 11.07 -3.86 3.03
C GLY A 68 11.79 -5.19 2.81
N ASN A 69 11.72 -5.78 1.62
CA ASN A 69 12.48 -7.01 1.36
C ASN A 69 13.99 -6.76 1.41
N LEU A 70 14.77 -7.78 1.75
CA LEU A 70 16.22 -7.64 1.88
C LEU A 70 16.91 -7.51 0.52
N GLN A 71 18.05 -6.81 0.48
CA GLN A 71 18.90 -6.72 -0.73
C GLN A 71 19.37 -8.09 -1.24
N THR A 72 19.42 -9.09 -0.36
CA THR A 72 19.76 -10.48 -0.67
C THR A 72 18.58 -11.31 -1.18
N ASP A 73 17.37 -10.75 -1.20
CA ASP A 73 16.13 -11.43 -1.58
C ASP A 73 15.24 -10.49 -2.41
N LEU A 74 15.75 -10.15 -3.60
CA LEU A 74 15.09 -9.26 -4.56
C LEU A 74 14.06 -10.03 -5.39
N PHE A 75 12.97 -9.35 -5.75
CA PHE A 75 11.97 -9.91 -6.67
C PHE A 75 11.38 -8.84 -7.59
N THR A 76 10.63 -9.28 -8.59
CA THR A 76 9.82 -8.40 -9.44
C THR A 76 8.36 -8.44 -9.02
N ILE A 77 7.64 -7.32 -9.11
CA ILE A 77 6.19 -7.30 -8.87
C ILE A 77 5.44 -8.28 -9.80
N PRO A 78 5.80 -8.42 -11.09
CA PRO A 78 5.21 -9.47 -11.94
C PRO A 78 5.42 -10.90 -11.45
N ASP A 79 6.56 -11.24 -10.84
CA ASP A 79 6.75 -12.59 -10.28
C ASP A 79 5.86 -12.84 -9.06
N VAL A 80 5.57 -11.80 -8.26
CA VAL A 80 4.52 -11.84 -7.23
C VAL A 80 3.15 -12.05 -7.86
N MET A 81 2.78 -11.27 -8.88
CA MET A 81 1.47 -11.37 -9.55
C MET A 81 1.24 -12.73 -10.23
N LEU A 82 2.31 -13.37 -10.71
CA LEU A 82 2.28 -14.71 -11.28
C LEU A 82 2.35 -15.82 -10.23
N GLY A 83 2.48 -15.49 -8.93
CA GLY A 83 2.59 -16.44 -7.83
C GLY A 83 3.90 -17.23 -7.80
N LYS A 84 4.93 -16.77 -8.51
CA LYS A 84 6.28 -17.35 -8.47
C LYS A 84 7.04 -16.93 -7.22
N THR A 85 6.83 -15.69 -6.78
CA THR A 85 7.30 -15.20 -5.48
C THR A 85 6.15 -15.33 -4.49
N GLN A 86 6.29 -16.25 -3.53
CA GLN A 86 5.31 -16.43 -2.45
C GLN A 86 5.94 -16.21 -1.06
N ASN A 87 7.26 -16.23 -0.97
CA ASN A 87 7.99 -16.03 0.28
C ASN A 87 9.18 -15.13 -0.01
N PHE A 88 9.50 -14.25 0.92
CA PHE A 88 10.68 -13.40 0.87
C PHE A 88 11.13 -13.02 2.29
N GLN A 89 12.41 -12.70 2.45
CA GLN A 89 12.97 -12.12 3.66
C GLN A 89 12.81 -10.61 3.66
N ALA A 90 12.45 -10.05 4.80
CA ALA A 90 12.23 -8.63 4.95
C ALA A 90 12.71 -8.09 6.29
N ASP A 91 12.90 -6.78 6.34
CA ASP A 91 13.08 -6.02 7.57
C ASP A 91 11.85 -5.15 7.84
N ILE A 92 11.50 -5.00 9.12
CA ILE A 92 10.41 -4.13 9.55
C ILE A 92 11.00 -2.93 10.29
N PHE A 93 10.62 -1.73 9.89
CA PHE A 93 10.99 -0.45 10.46
C PHE A 93 9.77 0.25 11.06
N ARG A 94 9.96 1.02 12.12
CA ARG A 94 8.96 1.97 12.62
C ARG A 94 9.28 3.33 11.99
N GLY A 95 8.36 3.82 11.15
CA GLY A 95 8.60 4.95 10.28
C GLY A 95 9.43 4.58 9.04
N MET A 96 9.60 5.56 8.15
CA MET A 96 10.42 5.43 6.95
C MET A 96 11.91 5.43 7.30
N PRO A 97 12.69 4.39 6.95
CA PRO A 97 14.15 4.45 7.03
C PRO A 97 14.70 5.43 5.99
N ALA A 98 15.83 6.07 6.30
CA ALA A 98 16.57 6.89 5.34
C ALA A 98 17.39 6.03 4.36
N ASP A 99 17.88 4.89 4.84
CA ASP A 99 18.53 3.86 4.04
C ASP A 99 18.22 2.48 4.66
N PRO A 100 17.29 1.69 4.11
CA PRO A 100 16.93 0.38 4.67
C PRO A 100 18.09 -0.62 4.72
N ASN A 101 19.20 -0.39 4.00
CA ASN A 101 20.36 -1.27 4.01
C ASN A 101 21.41 -0.89 5.05
N LYS A 102 21.27 0.29 5.68
CA LYS A 102 22.18 0.78 6.74
C LYS A 102 21.48 1.01 8.07
N ASP A 103 20.22 1.44 8.02
CA ASP A 103 19.44 1.74 9.20
C ASP A 103 19.09 0.47 9.96
N LYS A 104 19.10 0.55 11.29
CA LYS A 104 18.78 -0.60 12.14
C LYS A 104 17.27 -0.85 12.11
N PRO A 105 16.80 -2.02 11.67
CA PRO A 105 15.38 -2.33 11.68
C PRO A 105 14.87 -2.58 13.11
N LEU A 106 13.56 -2.40 13.30
CA LEU A 106 12.86 -2.83 14.51
C LEU A 106 12.90 -4.36 14.63
N ILE A 107 12.65 -5.06 13.51
CA ILE A 107 12.66 -6.52 13.42
C ILE A 107 13.44 -6.89 12.17
N HIS A 108 14.51 -7.65 12.34
CA HIS A 108 15.40 -8.05 11.25
C HIS A 108 15.09 -9.45 10.73
N ASN A 109 15.25 -9.67 9.42
CA ASN A 109 15.22 -10.97 8.76
C ASN A 109 13.94 -11.77 9.06
N VAL A 110 12.82 -11.13 8.75
CA VAL A 110 11.47 -11.65 8.89
C VAL A 110 11.08 -12.43 7.63
N THR A 111 10.88 -13.74 7.77
CA THR A 111 10.24 -14.54 6.73
C THR A 111 8.80 -14.06 6.54
N THR A 112 8.51 -13.52 5.37
CA THR A 112 7.20 -13.03 4.96
C THR A 112 6.64 -13.94 3.88
N THR A 113 5.42 -14.43 4.09
CA THR A 113 4.69 -15.30 3.15
C THR A 113 3.49 -14.54 2.61
N ILE A 114 3.39 -14.45 1.30
CA ILE A 114 2.24 -13.88 0.59
C ILE A 114 1.14 -14.93 0.59
N THR A 115 0.04 -14.62 1.28
CA THR A 115 -1.13 -15.51 1.35
C THR A 115 -2.11 -15.23 0.22
N ARG A 116 -2.23 -13.97 -0.19
CA ARG A 116 -3.15 -13.53 -1.23
C ARG A 116 -2.73 -12.19 -1.83
N ILE A 117 -2.96 -12.04 -3.13
CA ILE A 117 -2.97 -10.73 -3.80
C ILE A 117 -4.36 -10.14 -3.58
N VAL A 118 -4.42 -9.02 -2.86
CA VAL A 118 -5.68 -8.32 -2.55
C VAL A 118 -6.00 -7.33 -3.66
N TYR A 119 -4.98 -6.62 -4.15
CA TYR A 119 -5.07 -5.70 -5.27
C TYR A 119 -3.73 -5.67 -6.01
N ALA A 120 -3.75 -5.65 -7.33
CA ALA A 120 -2.54 -5.44 -8.12
C ALA A 120 -2.89 -4.88 -9.50
N ARG A 121 -2.21 -3.80 -9.89
CA ARG A 121 -2.21 -3.30 -11.27
C ARG A 121 -0.89 -2.64 -11.62
N HIS A 122 -0.59 -2.62 -12.91
CA HIS A 122 0.42 -1.72 -13.46
C HIS A 122 -0.21 -0.35 -13.72
N PHE A 123 0.55 0.74 -13.61
CA PHE A 123 0.06 2.07 -14.00
C PHE A 123 -0.18 2.16 -15.50
N ASP A 124 -1.27 2.82 -15.87
CA ASP A 124 -1.69 3.08 -17.24
C ASP A 124 -2.05 4.56 -17.36
N TYR A 125 -1.13 5.34 -17.94
CA TYR A 125 -1.26 6.79 -18.13
C TYR A 125 -2.33 7.18 -19.16
N THR A 126 -3.06 6.23 -19.72
CA THR A 126 -4.25 6.52 -20.54
C THR A 126 -5.53 6.60 -19.70
N ILE A 127 -5.46 6.21 -18.42
CA ILE A 127 -6.56 6.31 -17.47
C ILE A 127 -6.50 7.71 -16.83
N PRO A 128 -7.53 8.56 -17.00
CA PRO A 128 -7.55 9.87 -16.36
C PRO A 128 -7.90 9.75 -14.87
N TYR A 129 -7.65 10.81 -14.10
CA TYR A 129 -8.12 10.89 -12.72
C TYR A 129 -9.64 10.68 -12.67
N PRO A 130 -10.15 9.88 -11.71
CA PRO A 130 -11.58 9.82 -11.44
C PRO A 130 -12.12 11.21 -11.06
N ASP A 131 -13.37 11.52 -11.41
CA ASP A 131 -14.00 12.80 -11.01
C ASP A 131 -14.04 12.94 -9.47
N ASP A 132 -14.53 11.90 -8.79
CA ASP A 132 -14.53 11.79 -7.33
C ASP A 132 -13.32 10.99 -6.84
N MET A 133 -12.71 11.46 -5.74
CA MET A 133 -11.57 10.84 -5.08
C MET A 133 -11.88 9.39 -4.74
N THR A 134 -11.12 8.49 -5.33
CA THR A 134 -11.39 7.05 -5.26
C THR A 134 -10.35 6.35 -4.38
N TYR A 135 -10.79 5.39 -3.57
CA TYR A 135 -9.93 4.51 -2.79
C TYR A 135 -10.24 3.05 -3.10
N ILE A 136 -9.23 2.22 -2.95
CA ILE A 136 -9.34 0.76 -2.94
C ILE A 136 -9.68 0.35 -1.52
N ILE A 137 -10.87 -0.19 -1.29
CA ILE A 137 -11.29 -0.77 0.01
C ILE A 137 -10.93 -2.25 0.06
N PHE A 138 -10.34 -2.70 1.17
CA PHE A 138 -9.96 -4.11 1.36
C PHE A 138 -9.96 -4.53 2.84
N GLY A 139 -9.93 -5.83 3.10
CA GLY A 139 -9.91 -6.34 4.47
C GLY A 139 -10.47 -7.76 4.61
N ASN A 140 -11.02 -8.03 5.79
CA ASN A 140 -11.65 -9.29 6.17
C ASN A 140 -12.89 -9.04 7.05
N GLU A 141 -13.44 -10.07 7.67
CA GLU A 141 -14.64 -9.98 8.50
C GLU A 141 -14.46 -9.20 9.82
N LYS A 142 -13.23 -8.85 10.19
CA LYS A 142 -12.88 -8.19 11.48
C LYS A 142 -12.33 -6.78 11.31
N GLU A 143 -11.54 -6.54 10.27
CA GLU A 143 -10.89 -5.26 10.02
C GLU A 143 -10.86 -4.96 8.52
N ALA A 144 -10.91 -3.66 8.19
CA ALA A 144 -10.91 -3.16 6.82
C ALA A 144 -10.12 -1.85 6.73
N PHE A 145 -9.62 -1.58 5.53
CA PHE A 145 -8.72 -0.48 5.21
C PHE A 145 -9.10 0.12 3.86
N ILE A 146 -8.60 1.31 3.61
CA ILE A 146 -8.64 1.97 2.31
C ILE A 146 -7.24 2.43 1.92
N ASP A 147 -6.88 2.30 0.65
CA ASP A 147 -5.65 2.81 0.02
C ASP A 147 -6.04 3.68 -1.18
N HIS A 148 -5.46 4.87 -1.33
CA HIS A 148 -5.84 5.80 -2.39
C HIS A 148 -5.64 5.16 -3.78
N TYR A 149 -6.62 5.26 -4.67
CA TYR A 149 -6.48 4.77 -6.04
C TYR A 149 -5.59 5.74 -6.82
N LEU A 150 -4.34 5.34 -7.05
CA LEU A 150 -3.38 6.17 -7.79
C LEU A 150 -3.77 6.24 -9.27
N THR A 151 -3.41 7.29 -10.00
CA THR A 151 -3.71 7.36 -11.44
C THR A 151 -2.47 7.66 -12.26
N GLU A 152 -1.98 8.89 -12.18
CA GLU A 152 -0.81 9.41 -12.89
C GLU A 152 -0.10 10.44 -12.01
N GLU A 153 1.03 11.00 -12.44
CA GLU A 153 1.75 12.04 -11.68
C GLU A 153 1.11 13.43 -11.94
N ASP A 154 0.88 14.31 -10.96
CA ASP A 154 1.17 14.22 -9.52
C ASP A 154 0.02 13.58 -8.69
N ASP A 155 0.34 12.63 -7.80
CA ASP A 155 -0.61 11.93 -6.93
C ASP A 155 -0.10 11.77 -5.49
N PHE A 156 -0.84 11.12 -4.60
CA PHE A 156 -0.46 10.97 -3.19
C PHE A 156 -0.75 9.57 -2.65
N LEU A 157 0.07 9.12 -1.72
CA LEU A 157 -0.16 7.90 -0.96
C LEU A 157 -1.04 8.24 0.23
N HIS A 158 -2.14 7.52 0.42
CA HIS A 158 -2.97 7.67 1.60
C HIS A 158 -3.64 6.36 1.98
N ILE A 159 -3.27 5.83 3.15
CA ILE A 159 -3.79 4.58 3.68
C ILE A 159 -4.46 4.86 5.02
N MET A 160 -5.68 4.38 5.16
CA MET A 160 -6.46 4.53 6.39
C MET A 160 -7.07 3.22 6.84
N SER A 161 -7.30 3.11 8.14
CA SER A 161 -8.20 2.09 8.70
C SER A 161 -9.66 2.52 8.53
N LEU A 162 -10.56 1.54 8.57
CA LEU A 162 -11.99 1.79 8.77
C LEU A 162 -12.36 1.52 10.22
N TYR A 163 -13.28 2.30 10.77
CA TYR A 163 -13.76 2.12 12.14
C TYR A 163 -14.46 0.76 12.32
N LYS A 164 -15.12 0.28 11.27
CA LYS A 164 -15.74 -1.04 11.19
C LYS A 164 -15.75 -1.55 9.76
N VAL A 165 -15.85 -2.86 9.61
CA VAL A 165 -16.14 -3.49 8.32
C VAL A 165 -17.52 -3.02 7.82
N PRO A 166 -17.65 -2.51 6.58
CA PRO A 166 -18.95 -2.10 6.04
C PRO A 166 -19.87 -3.30 5.89
N ASP A 167 -21.14 -3.15 6.29
CA ASP A 167 -22.16 -4.19 6.22
C ASP A 167 -22.73 -4.38 4.80
N TRP A 168 -22.57 -3.38 3.94
CA TRP A 168 -23.07 -3.38 2.57
C TRP A 168 -22.12 -4.04 1.56
N LEU A 169 -20.84 -4.25 1.90
CA LEU A 169 -19.86 -4.89 1.02
C LEU A 169 -19.69 -6.36 1.41
N PRO A 170 -19.99 -7.33 0.52
CA PRO A 170 -19.75 -8.73 0.81
C PRO A 170 -18.29 -9.00 1.16
N ILE A 171 -18.05 -9.84 2.18
CA ILE A 171 -16.71 -10.14 2.67
C ILE A 171 -15.80 -10.70 1.58
N ASP A 172 -16.33 -11.52 0.68
CA ASP A 172 -15.56 -12.08 -0.44
C ASP A 172 -15.06 -10.99 -1.41
N GLN A 173 -15.82 -9.90 -1.58
CA GLN A 173 -15.37 -8.74 -2.37
C GLN A 173 -14.35 -7.91 -1.61
N LEU A 174 -14.59 -7.66 -0.32
CA LEU A 174 -13.63 -6.97 0.55
C LEU A 174 -12.27 -7.69 0.58
N ALA A 175 -12.29 -9.03 0.51
CA ALA A 175 -11.13 -9.91 0.44
C ALA A 175 -10.28 -9.76 -0.85
N ILE A 176 -10.88 -9.30 -1.95
CA ILE A 176 -10.21 -9.11 -3.26
C ILE A 176 -10.23 -7.65 -3.72
N SER A 177 -10.52 -6.76 -2.78
CA SER A 177 -10.70 -5.32 -2.95
C SER A 177 -11.86 -4.86 -3.83
N ALA A 178 -12.23 -3.60 -3.67
CA ALA A 178 -13.11 -2.87 -4.57
C ALA A 178 -12.77 -1.38 -4.60
N ASN A 179 -13.26 -0.66 -5.62
CA ASN A 179 -13.13 0.80 -5.65
C ASN A 179 -14.34 1.46 -4.97
N VAL A 180 -14.07 2.47 -4.15
CA VAL A 180 -15.06 3.34 -3.52
C VAL A 180 -14.77 4.80 -3.85
N GLY A 181 -15.72 5.48 -4.48
CA GLY A 181 -15.61 6.91 -4.82
C GLY A 181 -16.24 7.78 -3.74
N PHE A 182 -15.51 8.73 -3.18
CA PHE A 182 -15.96 9.62 -2.12
C PHE A 182 -16.73 10.81 -2.70
N ILE A 183 -18.05 10.81 -2.52
CA ILE A 183 -18.94 11.77 -3.17
C ILE A 183 -18.63 13.20 -2.70
N GLY A 184 -18.36 14.09 -3.65
CA GLY A 184 -18.13 15.51 -3.38
C GLY A 184 -16.70 15.83 -2.92
N LEU A 185 -15.80 14.86 -2.96
CA LEU A 185 -14.36 15.08 -2.83
C LEU A 185 -13.72 14.91 -4.21
N PRO A 186 -13.23 15.98 -4.85
CA PRO A 186 -12.62 15.85 -6.17
C PRO A 186 -11.25 15.16 -6.08
N SER A 187 -10.86 14.37 -7.09
CA SER A 187 -9.51 13.78 -7.14
C SER A 187 -8.42 14.81 -7.46
N THR A 188 -8.79 15.92 -8.12
CA THR A 188 -7.85 16.98 -8.49
C THR A 188 -8.33 18.35 -7.98
N PRO A 189 -7.41 19.27 -7.63
CA PRO A 189 -5.95 19.10 -7.59
C PRO A 189 -5.49 18.14 -6.48
N MET A 190 -4.26 17.61 -6.60
CA MET A 190 -3.62 16.83 -5.54
C MET A 190 -3.61 17.64 -4.22
N PRO A 191 -4.01 17.04 -3.08
CA PRO A 191 -4.07 17.75 -1.81
C PRO A 191 -2.67 17.90 -1.18
N GLU A 192 -2.44 19.04 -0.50
CA GLU A 192 -1.20 19.28 0.27
C GLU A 192 -1.19 18.58 1.64
N ASN A 193 -2.37 18.20 2.14
CA ASN A 193 -2.59 17.59 3.45
C ASN A 193 -3.51 16.37 3.28
N PRO A 194 -3.58 15.46 4.26
CA PRO A 194 -4.51 14.34 4.21
C PRO A 194 -5.95 14.77 3.88
N PRO A 195 -6.55 14.26 2.80
CA PRO A 195 -7.87 14.73 2.34
C PRO A 195 -9.03 14.13 3.12
N LEU A 196 -8.80 13.05 3.89
CA LEU A 196 -9.79 12.40 4.73
C LEU A 196 -9.38 12.48 6.19
N ALA A 197 -10.37 12.58 7.07
CA ALA A 197 -10.22 12.47 8.51
C ALA A 197 -11.13 11.35 9.02
N THR A 198 -10.99 10.97 10.29
CA THR A 198 -11.93 10.05 10.93
C THR A 198 -13.35 10.60 10.85
N GLY A 199 -14.29 9.81 10.34
CA GLY A 199 -15.65 10.27 10.15
C GLY A 199 -16.50 9.40 9.22
N SER A 200 -17.70 9.91 8.95
CA SER A 200 -18.69 9.26 8.09
C SER A 200 -18.71 9.92 6.72
N TYR A 201 -18.57 9.12 5.66
CA TYR A 201 -18.52 9.59 4.28
C TYR A 201 -19.58 8.89 3.44
N LYS A 202 -20.14 9.62 2.48
CA LYS A 202 -20.97 9.04 1.43
C LYS A 202 -20.07 8.57 0.30
N VAL A 203 -20.23 7.31 -0.09
CA VAL A 203 -19.42 6.69 -1.13
C VAL A 203 -20.26 6.01 -2.19
N THR A 204 -19.71 5.88 -3.39
CA THR A 204 -20.20 4.97 -4.44
C THR A 204 -19.37 3.70 -4.41
N PHE A 205 -19.94 2.59 -4.88
CA PHE A 205 -19.23 1.33 -5.06
C PHE A 205 -18.98 1.08 -6.55
N GLN A 206 -17.72 0.93 -6.95
CA GLN A 206 -17.34 0.61 -8.34
C GLN A 206 -17.95 1.57 -9.38
N GLY A 207 -18.03 2.86 -9.07
CA GLY A 207 -18.64 3.88 -9.94
C GLY A 207 -20.15 3.72 -10.15
N GLN A 208 -20.82 2.85 -9.39
CA GLN A 208 -22.27 2.68 -9.46
C GLN A 208 -22.99 3.84 -8.77
N GLY A 209 -24.19 4.18 -9.24
CA GLY A 209 -24.96 5.30 -8.72
C GLY A 209 -25.57 5.11 -7.32
N GLN A 210 -25.52 3.91 -6.75
CA GLN A 210 -26.01 3.68 -5.39
C GLN A 210 -25.04 4.28 -4.38
N VAL A 211 -25.61 5.00 -3.40
CA VAL A 211 -24.86 5.65 -2.32
C VAL A 211 -24.84 4.78 -1.08
N TYR A 212 -23.67 4.62 -0.51
CA TYR A 212 -23.41 3.92 0.74
C TYR A 212 -22.77 4.87 1.75
N GLU A 213 -22.75 4.45 3.01
CA GLU A 213 -22.03 5.14 4.07
C GLU A 213 -20.78 4.34 4.44
N LEU A 214 -19.65 5.03 4.56
CA LEU A 214 -18.37 4.46 4.97
C LEU A 214 -17.87 5.19 6.23
N GLN A 215 -17.49 4.42 7.25
CA GLN A 215 -16.99 4.93 8.52
C GLN A 215 -15.45 4.83 8.52
N VAL A 216 -14.80 5.92 8.13
CA VAL A 216 -13.34 6.04 8.05
C VAL A 216 -12.75 6.21 9.46
N GLY A 217 -11.70 5.46 9.75
CA GLY A 217 -11.01 5.41 11.02
C GLY A 217 -9.75 6.28 11.06
N ASP A 218 -8.70 5.75 11.68
CA ASP A 218 -7.41 6.42 11.83
C ASP A 218 -6.61 6.41 10.52
N GLU A 219 -5.91 7.51 10.25
CA GLU A 219 -4.86 7.57 9.25
C GLU A 219 -3.72 6.63 9.63
N ILE A 220 -3.23 5.87 8.66
CA ILE A 220 -2.06 5.02 8.84
C ILE A 220 -0.85 5.65 8.16
N PHE A 221 -0.99 6.14 6.93
CA PHE A 221 0.12 6.73 6.19
C PHE A 221 -0.39 7.75 5.18
N PHE A 222 0.26 8.91 5.12
CA PHE A 222 0.06 9.93 4.09
C PHE A 222 1.42 10.45 3.61
N ASP A 223 1.60 10.56 2.30
CA ASP A 223 2.81 11.11 1.69
C ASP A 223 2.53 11.60 0.26
N THR A 224 3.15 12.72 -0.12
CA THR A 224 3.03 13.32 -1.47
C THR A 224 4.36 13.29 -2.24
N GLU A 225 5.44 12.76 -1.66
CA GLU A 225 6.78 12.85 -2.23
C GLU A 225 7.22 11.56 -2.92
N ILE A 226 7.03 10.41 -2.29
CA ILE A 226 7.57 9.11 -2.71
C ILE A 226 7.01 8.73 -4.08
N VAL A 227 5.69 8.82 -4.25
CA VAL A 227 5.02 8.39 -5.49
C VAL A 227 5.37 9.29 -6.68
N ASN A 228 5.66 10.56 -6.42
CA ASN A 228 6.02 11.59 -7.41
C ASN A 228 7.54 11.80 -7.54
N MET A 229 8.36 10.97 -6.89
CA MET A 229 9.80 11.22 -6.89
C MET A 229 10.37 11.11 -8.32
N PRO A 230 11.16 12.09 -8.78
CA PRO A 230 11.76 12.04 -10.11
C PRO A 230 12.69 10.83 -10.27
N ALA A 231 12.76 10.28 -11.48
CA ALA A 231 13.64 9.15 -11.83
C ALA A 231 15.13 9.37 -11.51
N GLU A 232 15.57 10.63 -11.38
CA GLU A 232 16.95 11.00 -11.09
C GLU A 232 17.27 11.03 -9.58
N GLN A 233 16.25 11.15 -8.71
CA GLN A 233 16.41 11.26 -7.25
C GLN A 233 16.22 9.92 -6.51
N THR A 234 15.54 8.96 -7.13
CA THR A 234 15.42 7.56 -6.67
C THR A 234 16.77 6.91 -6.38
N ALA A 235 17.81 7.29 -7.13
CA ALA A 235 19.19 6.83 -6.95
C ALA A 235 19.93 7.41 -5.72
N MET A 236 19.29 8.21 -4.85
CA MET A 236 19.97 8.82 -3.68
C MET A 236 19.38 8.52 -2.30
N LYS A 237 18.16 7.97 -2.17
CA LYS A 237 17.49 7.77 -0.86
C LYS A 237 17.49 6.31 -0.34
N GLY A 238 18.52 5.52 -0.69
CA GLY A 238 18.85 4.26 0.01
C GLY A 238 17.91 3.07 -0.18
N PHE A 239 16.63 3.28 -0.52
CA PHE A 239 15.73 2.20 -0.91
C PHE A 239 16.11 1.58 -2.26
N TYR A 240 16.71 2.37 -3.15
CA TYR A 240 16.70 2.06 -4.58
C TYR A 240 17.99 2.47 -5.31
N VAL A 241 19.15 2.30 -4.67
CA VAL A 241 20.46 2.61 -5.30
C VAL A 241 21.29 1.35 -5.48
N TYR A 242 21.67 1.09 -6.74
CA TYR A 242 22.57 0.02 -7.20
C TYR A 242 24.02 0.22 -6.74
#